data_AF-A0A3C1X1K6-F1
#
_entry.id   AF-A0A3C1X1K6-F1
#
_cell.length_a   1.000
_cell.length_b   1.000
_cell.length_c   1.000
_cell.angle_alpha   90.00
_cell.angle_beta   90.00
_cell.angle_gamma   90.00
#
_symmetry.space_group_name_H-M   'P 1'
#
loop_
_entity.id
_entity.type
_entity.pdbx_description
1 polymer ?
#
loop_
_entity_poly.entity_id
_entity_poly.type
_entity_poly.pdbx_seq_one_letter_code
_entity_poly.pdbx_strand_id
1 'polypeptide(L)'
;MPRIALSVQLLLMAFLLQTAAATAANAPFEDSTSAGLFAERLLPLLRSQQQSSCAECHLAGVEIKNYIRESESDTFAALRQAGLINVERPEESRILQFIGRRPERTNPLTEKVRTTELQAFRDWIRLAVQNPDLLQSRTDLRIGTELPPEVIRHTRTDRVLAAFVDNIWSEMGRCVNCHHPERNRHQIGQHGLTADDVKSISWIKPHDPAATLKQLLDSGNIDTEHPELSPLLTKPAGLSPHKGGPKFLPGSASYQNFLTFLRDYTAIQNGSYQKSTDLPDPQTEIRLLSEQQLRITNIPARYNGMTLQINLHRIDPVSKSPSSERWATGISRVNAENQLWQNPILVTAPAASPRADRFRKSPLLPAEQYEVRIFIDQQDQLRKNPESQLPDSSLVATAVIHGDWKPGYQPPRILQFPAQTP
;
A
#
# COMPACT_ATOMS: atom_id res chain seq x y z
N MET A 1 -56.48 31.09 -17.29
CA MET A 1 -55.47 31.97 -16.66
C MET A 1 -54.12 31.24 -16.67
N PRO A 2 -53.03 31.89 -17.10
CA PRO A 2 -51.80 31.27 -17.59
C PRO A 2 -50.75 31.11 -16.47
N ARG A 3 -49.90 30.07 -16.55
CA ARG A 3 -48.57 30.01 -15.90
C ARG A 3 -47.79 28.76 -16.37
N ILE A 4 -47.57 28.64 -17.67
CA ILE A 4 -46.59 27.71 -18.26
C ILE A 4 -45.85 28.49 -19.35
N ALA A 5 -44.92 29.36 -18.95
CA ALA A 5 -44.10 30.11 -19.91
C ALA A 5 -42.71 30.50 -19.39
N LEU A 6 -42.38 30.30 -18.11
CA LEU A 6 -41.10 30.78 -17.55
C LEU A 6 -39.98 29.72 -17.47
N SER A 7 -40.27 28.43 -17.66
CA SER A 7 -39.29 27.36 -17.37
C SER A 7 -38.44 26.93 -18.56
N VAL A 8 -38.77 27.35 -19.79
CA VAL A 8 -38.04 26.94 -21.01
C VAL A 8 -36.90 27.92 -21.36
N GLN A 9 -37.00 29.19 -20.95
CA GLN A 9 -35.96 30.18 -21.22
C GLN A 9 -34.71 30.04 -20.33
N LEU A 10 -34.84 29.53 -19.09
CA LEU A 10 -33.68 29.28 -18.24
C LEU A 10 -32.86 28.04 -18.65
N LEU A 11 -33.48 27.03 -19.26
CA LEU A 11 -32.75 25.83 -19.72
C LEU A 11 -31.94 26.08 -21.00
N LEU A 12 -32.40 26.97 -21.88
CA LEU A 12 -31.68 27.32 -23.12
C LEU A 12 -30.48 28.25 -22.87
N MET A 13 -30.49 29.08 -21.81
CA MET A 13 -29.32 29.88 -21.44
C MET A 13 -28.21 29.08 -20.75
N ALA A 14 -28.55 27.99 -20.04
CA ALA A 14 -27.55 27.10 -19.45
C ALA A 14 -26.83 26.23 -20.50
N PHE A 15 -27.48 25.91 -21.61
CA PHE A 15 -26.88 25.11 -22.69
C PHE A 15 -26.00 25.94 -23.64
N LEU A 16 -26.26 27.26 -23.77
CA LEU A 16 -25.43 28.17 -24.56
C LEU A 16 -24.16 28.65 -23.81
N LEU A 17 -24.09 28.51 -22.48
CA LEU A 17 -22.86 28.77 -21.72
C LEU A 17 -21.90 27.56 -21.64
N GLN A 18 -22.33 26.35 -22.01
CA GLN A 18 -21.47 25.16 -22.00
C GLN A 18 -20.79 24.87 -23.34
N THR A 19 -21.28 25.43 -24.45
CA THR A 19 -20.63 25.28 -25.76
C THR A 19 -19.50 26.28 -26.00
N ALA A 20 -19.40 27.34 -25.21
CA ALA A 20 -18.33 28.34 -25.33
C ALA A 20 -17.00 27.94 -24.66
N ALA A 21 -16.99 26.91 -23.79
CA ALA A 21 -15.78 26.49 -23.07
C ALA A 21 -14.95 25.40 -23.76
N ALA A 22 -15.45 24.83 -24.87
CA ALA A 22 -14.79 23.68 -25.54
C ALA A 22 -13.96 24.05 -26.77
N THR A 23 -13.93 25.32 -27.20
CA THR A 23 -13.23 25.78 -28.41
C THR A 23 -12.04 26.71 -28.15
N ALA A 24 -11.73 27.06 -26.89
CA ALA A 24 -10.61 27.95 -26.56
C ALA A 24 -9.22 27.27 -26.55
N ALA A 25 -9.12 25.98 -26.89
CA ALA A 25 -7.87 25.22 -26.80
C ALA A 25 -6.94 25.34 -28.02
N ASN A 26 -7.35 26.02 -29.11
CA ASN A 26 -6.60 26.09 -30.37
C ASN A 26 -6.56 27.50 -30.99
N ALA A 27 -6.58 28.58 -30.18
CA ALA A 27 -6.37 29.92 -30.71
C ALA A 27 -4.92 30.04 -31.26
N PRO A 28 -4.70 30.65 -32.45
CA PRO A 28 -3.38 30.81 -33.03
C PRO A 28 -2.45 31.65 -32.14
N PHE A 29 -1.16 31.27 -32.13
CA PHE A 29 -0.08 31.78 -31.28
C PHE A 29 0.35 33.25 -31.52
N GLU A 30 -0.32 34.01 -32.39
CA GLU A 30 0.31 35.17 -33.04
C GLU A 30 0.63 36.37 -32.11
N ASP A 31 0.00 36.48 -30.93
CA ASP A 31 0.23 37.61 -29.99
C ASP A 31 0.70 37.18 -28.57
N SER A 32 1.00 35.91 -28.33
CA SER A 32 1.37 35.44 -26.98
C SER A 32 2.86 35.66 -26.68
N THR A 33 3.19 36.29 -25.55
CA THR A 33 4.57 36.38 -25.04
C THR A 33 4.90 35.21 -24.10
N SER A 34 6.18 34.87 -23.94
CA SER A 34 6.60 33.83 -22.99
C SER A 34 6.15 34.16 -21.56
N ALA A 35 6.31 35.43 -21.16
CA ALA A 35 5.85 35.94 -19.87
C ALA A 35 4.34 35.80 -19.68
N GLY A 36 3.55 36.07 -20.73
CA GLY A 36 2.10 35.86 -20.73
C GLY A 36 1.73 34.40 -20.49
N LEU A 37 2.32 33.47 -21.24
CA LEU A 37 2.08 32.03 -21.05
C LEU A 37 2.53 31.53 -19.68
N PHE A 38 3.65 32.04 -19.18
CA PHE A 38 4.15 31.69 -17.85
C PHE A 38 3.13 32.08 -16.77
N ALA A 39 2.68 33.34 -16.78
CA ALA A 39 1.73 33.87 -15.81
C ALA A 39 0.36 33.19 -15.90
N GLU A 40 -0.12 32.92 -17.12
CA GLU A 40 -1.44 32.33 -17.35
C GLU A 40 -1.49 30.83 -17.10
N ARG A 41 -0.42 30.08 -17.40
CA ARG A 41 -0.47 28.60 -17.44
C ARG A 41 0.48 27.90 -16.47
N LEU A 42 1.66 28.44 -16.17
CA LEU A 42 2.62 27.79 -15.27
C LEU A 42 2.44 28.26 -13.82
N LEU A 43 2.29 29.56 -13.60
CA LEU A 43 2.14 30.10 -12.26
C LEU A 43 0.91 29.55 -11.50
N PRO A 44 -0.24 29.25 -12.14
CA PRO A 44 -1.33 28.56 -11.47
C PRO A 44 -0.97 27.14 -11.02
N LEU A 45 -0.11 26.42 -11.76
CA LEU A 45 0.34 25.08 -11.36
C LEU A 45 1.21 25.13 -10.10
N LEU A 46 2.00 26.20 -9.91
CA LEU A 46 2.77 26.42 -8.68
C LEU A 46 1.86 26.56 -7.45
N ARG A 47 0.70 27.19 -7.62
CA ARG A 47 -0.26 27.53 -6.54
C ARG A 47 -1.37 26.50 -6.37
N SER A 48 -1.47 25.54 -7.29
CA SER A 48 -2.53 24.55 -7.30
C SER A 48 -2.45 23.62 -6.09
N GLN A 49 -3.61 23.34 -5.50
CA GLN A 49 -3.79 22.27 -4.52
C GLN A 49 -4.22 20.95 -5.19
N GLN A 50 -4.47 20.97 -6.51
CA GLN A 50 -4.80 19.76 -7.26
C GLN A 50 -3.54 18.92 -7.47
N GLN A 51 -3.69 17.60 -7.38
CA GLN A 51 -2.61 16.66 -7.67
C GLN A 51 -2.17 16.79 -9.13
N SER A 52 -0.85 16.87 -9.33
CA SER A 52 -0.25 16.92 -10.66
C SER A 52 -0.16 15.54 -11.30
N SER A 53 0.15 15.48 -12.60
CA SER A 53 0.36 14.19 -13.29
C SER A 53 1.52 13.37 -12.71
N CYS A 54 2.45 14.03 -12.00
CA CYS A 54 3.56 13.39 -11.28
C CYS A 54 3.07 12.41 -10.19
N ALA A 55 1.88 12.65 -9.63
CA ALA A 55 1.28 11.84 -8.58
C ALA A 55 0.88 10.42 -9.04
N GLU A 56 0.81 10.16 -10.35
CA GLU A 56 0.57 8.79 -10.84
C GLU A 56 1.73 7.86 -10.52
N CYS A 57 2.96 8.37 -10.55
CA CYS A 57 4.17 7.58 -10.33
C CYS A 57 4.74 7.77 -8.91
N HIS A 58 4.48 8.92 -8.29
CA HIS A 58 5.01 9.28 -6.97
C HIS A 58 3.86 9.55 -6.02
N LEU A 59 3.72 8.72 -4.97
CA LEU A 59 2.70 8.94 -3.97
C LEU A 59 2.93 10.24 -3.19
N ALA A 60 4.21 10.59 -2.97
CA ALA A 60 4.62 11.83 -2.33
C ALA A 60 6.00 12.30 -2.81
N GLY A 61 6.31 13.58 -2.56
CA GLY A 61 7.65 14.14 -2.66
C GLY A 61 8.08 14.65 -4.05
N VAL A 62 7.35 14.31 -5.11
CA VAL A 62 7.59 14.80 -6.48
C VAL A 62 6.29 15.35 -7.06
N GLU A 63 6.27 16.67 -7.29
CA GLU A 63 5.12 17.39 -7.83
C GLU A 63 5.55 18.38 -8.91
N ILE A 64 4.61 18.77 -9.78
CA ILE A 64 4.89 19.73 -10.87
C ILE A 64 5.36 21.09 -10.33
N LYS A 65 4.79 21.53 -9.20
CA LYS A 65 5.14 22.80 -8.53
C LYS A 65 6.61 22.87 -8.11
N ASN A 66 7.26 21.72 -7.87
CA ASN A 66 8.68 21.66 -7.53
C ASN A 66 9.56 22.18 -8.69
N TYR A 67 9.01 22.22 -9.91
CA TYR A 67 9.67 22.63 -11.15
C TYR A 67 9.26 24.03 -11.64
N ILE A 68 8.62 24.83 -10.79
CA ILE A 68 8.18 26.19 -11.10
C ILE A 68 8.63 27.14 -9.98
N ARG A 69 9.03 28.36 -10.31
CA ARG A 69 9.36 29.43 -9.36
C ARG A 69 8.38 30.59 -9.55
N GLU A 70 8.40 31.58 -8.64
CA GLU A 70 7.46 32.71 -8.74
C GLU A 70 7.69 33.59 -9.98
N SER A 71 8.91 33.60 -10.53
CA SER A 71 9.24 34.36 -11.74
C SER A 71 9.56 33.44 -12.93
N GLU A 72 9.28 33.94 -14.13
CA GLU A 72 9.63 33.26 -15.39
C GLU A 72 11.15 33.11 -15.52
N SER A 73 11.91 34.17 -15.22
CA SER A 73 13.37 34.17 -15.31
C SER A 73 14.00 33.13 -14.39
N ASP A 74 13.54 33.03 -13.15
CA ASP A 74 14.05 32.03 -12.21
C ASP A 74 13.68 30.61 -12.65
N THR A 75 12.45 30.41 -13.11
CA THR A 75 12.00 29.10 -13.59
C THR A 75 12.83 28.66 -14.79
N PHE A 76 12.99 29.52 -15.79
CA PHE A 76 13.76 29.22 -16.99
C PHE A 76 15.24 28.99 -16.67
N ALA A 77 15.87 29.90 -15.93
CA ALA A 77 17.28 29.79 -15.56
C ALA A 77 17.56 28.51 -14.78
N ALA A 78 16.73 28.17 -13.79
CA ALA A 78 16.93 26.99 -12.95
C ALA A 78 16.67 25.69 -13.74
N LEU A 79 15.61 25.61 -14.56
CA LEU A 79 15.35 24.44 -15.39
C LEU A 79 16.47 24.21 -16.41
N ARG A 80 16.98 25.27 -17.02
CA ARG A 80 18.12 25.20 -17.95
C ARG A 80 19.39 24.75 -17.23
N GLN A 81 19.72 25.35 -16.08
CA GLN A 81 20.88 24.98 -15.28
C GLN A 81 20.85 23.52 -14.82
N ALA A 82 19.65 23.00 -14.52
CA ALA A 82 19.44 21.59 -14.19
C ALA A 82 19.47 20.64 -15.41
N GLY A 83 19.67 21.16 -16.63
CA GLY A 83 19.66 20.37 -17.87
C GLY A 83 18.27 19.81 -18.22
N LEU A 84 17.20 20.45 -17.74
CA LEU A 84 15.81 20.06 -17.98
C LEU A 84 15.20 20.73 -19.21
N ILE A 85 15.69 21.91 -19.59
CA ILE A 85 15.38 22.59 -20.85
C ILE A 85 16.54 22.38 -21.84
N ASN A 86 16.20 22.00 -23.06
CA ASN A 86 17.11 21.93 -24.19
C ASN A 86 16.89 23.18 -25.05
N VAL A 87 17.85 24.10 -25.06
CA VAL A 87 17.69 25.40 -25.75
C VAL A 87 17.74 25.24 -27.26
N GLU A 88 18.58 24.33 -27.74
CA GLU A 88 18.76 24.06 -29.17
C GLU A 88 17.57 23.29 -29.77
N ARG A 89 16.97 22.40 -28.99
CA ARG A 89 15.86 21.54 -29.37
C ARG A 89 14.78 21.57 -28.28
N PRO A 90 14.00 22.66 -28.16
CA PRO A 90 13.03 22.88 -27.08
C PRO A 90 12.04 21.72 -26.89
N GLU A 91 11.60 21.10 -27.98
CA GLU A 91 10.70 19.93 -27.96
C GLU A 91 11.30 18.69 -27.30
N GLU A 92 12.63 18.58 -27.28
CA GLU A 92 13.36 17.46 -26.68
C GLU A 92 13.72 17.70 -25.21
N SER A 93 13.26 18.80 -24.61
CA SER A 93 13.49 19.13 -23.21
C SER A 93 13.09 17.98 -22.28
N ARG A 94 13.98 17.61 -21.33
CA ARG A 94 13.76 16.47 -20.43
C ARG A 94 12.53 16.67 -19.54
N ILE A 95 12.20 17.91 -19.17
CA ILE A 95 10.98 18.20 -18.40
C ILE A 95 9.71 17.79 -19.15
N LEU A 96 9.66 18.00 -20.47
CA LEU A 96 8.54 17.56 -21.31
C LEU A 96 8.46 16.03 -21.37
N GLN A 97 9.62 15.36 -21.45
CA GLN A 97 9.67 13.90 -21.40
C GLN A 97 9.17 13.37 -20.04
N PHE A 98 9.52 14.02 -18.93
CA PHE A 98 9.07 13.62 -17.59
C PHE A 98 7.58 13.82 -17.38
N ILE A 99 7.02 14.98 -17.76
CA ILE A 99 5.57 15.22 -17.70
C ILE A 99 4.82 14.23 -18.60
N GLY A 100 5.35 13.97 -19.80
CA GLY A 100 4.76 13.04 -20.76
C GLY A 100 4.85 11.56 -20.37
N ARG A 101 5.59 11.19 -19.31
CA ARG A 101 5.63 9.80 -18.83
C ARG A 101 4.27 9.39 -18.28
N ARG A 102 3.91 8.13 -18.56
CA ARG A 102 2.67 7.53 -18.10
C ARG A 102 2.87 6.06 -17.72
N PRO A 103 2.14 5.56 -16.71
CA PRO A 103 1.99 4.12 -16.48
C PRO A 103 1.20 3.46 -17.63
N GLU A 104 1.21 2.13 -17.68
CA GLU A 104 0.44 1.36 -18.68
C GLU A 104 -1.06 1.59 -18.58
N ARG A 105 -1.57 1.83 -17.35
CA ARG A 105 -2.96 2.14 -17.07
C ARG A 105 -3.05 3.54 -16.48
N THR A 106 -3.66 4.47 -17.20
CA THR A 106 -3.87 5.85 -16.76
C THR A 106 -5.34 6.11 -16.45
N ASN A 107 -5.59 7.01 -15.50
CA ASN A 107 -6.92 7.55 -15.27
C ASN A 107 -7.22 8.63 -16.33
N PRO A 108 -8.38 8.63 -17.02
CA PRO A 108 -8.74 9.67 -17.98
C PRO A 108 -8.66 11.10 -17.44
N LEU A 109 -8.99 11.31 -16.16
CA LEU A 109 -8.87 12.63 -15.52
C LEU A 109 -7.41 13.05 -15.41
N THR A 110 -6.53 12.15 -15.00
CA THR A 110 -5.10 12.46 -14.89
C THR A 110 -4.42 12.60 -16.24
N GLU A 111 -4.89 11.88 -17.26
CA GLU A 111 -4.44 12.08 -18.64
C GLU A 111 -4.78 13.50 -19.15
N LYS A 112 -5.95 14.02 -18.78
CA LYS A 112 -6.31 15.41 -19.07
C LYS A 112 -5.38 16.39 -18.35
N VAL A 113 -5.12 16.18 -17.06
CA VAL A 113 -4.18 16.99 -16.27
C VAL A 113 -2.79 16.99 -16.91
N ARG A 114 -2.25 15.80 -17.23
CA ARG A 114 -0.97 15.64 -17.93
C ARG A 114 -0.93 16.40 -19.25
N THR A 115 -1.97 16.27 -20.06
CA THR A 115 -2.04 16.94 -21.37
C THR A 115 -1.97 18.46 -21.19
N THR A 116 -2.71 18.99 -20.22
CA THR A 116 -2.67 20.42 -19.88
C THR A 116 -1.29 20.86 -19.39
N GLU A 117 -0.69 20.12 -18.44
CA GLU A 117 0.66 20.42 -17.92
C GLU A 117 1.72 20.37 -19.04
N LEU A 118 1.69 19.31 -19.86
CA LEU A 118 2.64 19.12 -20.96
C LEU A 118 2.53 20.23 -22.00
N GLN A 119 1.30 20.60 -22.37
CA GLN A 119 1.05 21.67 -23.33
C GLN A 119 1.48 23.03 -22.78
N ALA A 120 1.19 23.32 -21.50
CA ALA A 120 1.61 24.55 -20.84
C ALA A 120 3.14 24.71 -20.87
N PHE A 121 3.89 23.67 -20.46
CA PHE A 121 5.35 23.70 -20.50
C PHE A 121 5.90 23.78 -21.92
N ARG A 122 5.35 23.00 -22.86
CA ARG A 122 5.82 22.98 -24.25
C ARG A 122 5.70 24.37 -24.90
N ASP A 123 4.53 24.98 -24.79
CA ASP A 123 4.25 26.27 -25.43
C ASP A 123 5.10 27.38 -24.82
N TRP A 124 5.23 27.37 -23.49
CA TRP A 124 6.08 28.31 -22.79
C TRP A 124 7.57 28.15 -23.18
N ILE A 125 8.11 26.92 -23.16
CA ILE A 125 9.52 26.67 -23.51
C ILE A 125 9.83 27.14 -24.92
N ARG A 126 8.95 26.89 -25.91
CA ARG A 126 9.13 27.34 -27.30
C ARG A 126 9.37 28.84 -27.43
N LEU A 127 8.62 29.65 -26.68
CA LEU A 127 8.77 31.10 -26.68
C LEU A 127 9.92 31.55 -25.80
N ALA A 128 10.12 30.91 -24.65
CA ALA A 128 11.14 31.28 -23.68
C ALA A 128 12.56 31.14 -24.25
N VAL A 129 12.83 30.10 -25.06
CA VAL A 129 14.15 29.92 -25.70
C VAL A 129 14.44 30.96 -26.80
N GLN A 130 13.44 31.70 -27.25
CA GLN A 130 13.61 32.79 -28.22
C GLN A 130 13.86 34.15 -27.55
N ASN A 131 13.67 34.24 -26.23
CA ASN A 131 13.83 35.48 -25.47
C ASN A 131 15.31 35.65 -25.03
N PRO A 132 16.05 36.65 -25.55
CA PRO A 132 17.46 36.86 -25.21
C PRO A 132 17.70 37.10 -23.72
N ASP A 133 16.78 37.78 -23.04
CA ASP A 133 16.91 38.09 -21.62
C ASP A 133 16.82 36.82 -20.77
N LEU A 134 15.93 35.89 -21.13
CA LEU A 134 15.85 34.58 -20.47
C LEU A 134 17.08 33.71 -20.76
N LEU A 135 17.62 33.76 -21.97
CA LEU A 135 18.87 33.09 -22.30
C LEU A 135 20.06 33.65 -21.52
N GLN A 136 20.06 34.93 -21.16
CA GLN A 136 21.11 35.53 -20.35
C GLN A 136 20.85 35.40 -18.84
N SER A 137 19.60 35.13 -18.45
CA SER A 137 19.20 35.01 -17.04
C SER A 137 19.99 33.94 -16.29
N ARG A 138 20.28 34.25 -15.02
CA ARG A 138 20.98 33.37 -14.07
C ARG A 138 20.20 33.38 -12.78
N THR A 139 20.27 32.27 -12.06
CA THR A 139 19.66 32.14 -10.74
C THR A 139 20.52 31.17 -9.91
N ASP A 140 20.55 31.37 -8.60
CA ASP A 140 21.14 30.43 -7.67
C ASP A 140 20.07 29.49 -7.08
N LEU A 141 18.81 29.67 -7.47
CA LEU A 141 17.70 28.85 -7.02
C LEU A 141 17.79 27.45 -7.62
N ARG A 142 17.77 26.44 -6.76
CA ARG A 142 17.63 25.04 -7.17
C ARG A 142 16.21 24.79 -7.68
N ILE A 143 16.03 23.76 -8.50
CA ILE A 143 14.74 23.32 -9.04
C ILE A 143 14.55 21.82 -8.90
N GLY A 144 13.30 21.38 -8.82
CA GLY A 144 12.93 20.00 -8.51
C GLY A 144 12.78 19.77 -7.01
N THR A 145 12.62 18.49 -6.65
CA THR A 145 12.49 18.08 -5.25
C THR A 145 13.85 18.13 -4.54
N GLU A 146 13.83 18.55 -3.27
CA GLU A 146 15.01 18.55 -2.39
C GLU A 146 15.19 17.22 -1.66
N LEU A 147 14.23 16.31 -1.81
CA LEU A 147 14.27 15.01 -1.15
C LEU A 147 15.41 14.14 -1.72
N PRO A 148 16.07 13.33 -0.86
CA PRO A 148 17.06 12.38 -1.33
C PRO A 148 16.46 11.36 -2.31
N PRO A 149 17.25 10.86 -3.29
CA PRO A 149 16.81 9.81 -4.21
C PRO A 149 16.25 8.57 -3.52
N GLU A 150 16.74 8.22 -2.33
CA GLU A 150 16.27 7.11 -1.51
C GLU A 150 14.81 7.32 -1.11
N VAL A 151 14.48 8.52 -0.63
CA VAL A 151 13.12 8.91 -0.23
C VAL A 151 12.22 8.92 -1.46
N ILE A 152 12.62 9.57 -2.55
CA ILE A 152 11.85 9.61 -3.80
C ILE A 152 11.56 8.19 -4.32
N ARG A 153 12.55 7.27 -4.22
CA ARG A 153 12.36 5.88 -4.62
C ARG A 153 11.35 5.19 -3.71
N HIS A 154 11.46 5.36 -2.39
CA HIS A 154 10.56 4.76 -1.40
C HIS A 154 9.10 5.18 -1.58
N THR A 155 8.86 6.46 -1.87
CA THR A 155 7.51 7.02 -2.04
C THR A 155 6.87 6.74 -3.40
N ARG A 156 7.51 5.96 -4.30
CA ARG A 156 6.91 5.63 -5.59
C ARG A 156 5.68 4.75 -5.45
N THR A 157 4.64 5.04 -6.24
CA THR A 157 3.36 4.33 -6.22
C THR A 157 3.53 2.82 -6.44
N ASP A 158 4.42 2.40 -7.33
CA ASP A 158 4.68 0.98 -7.58
C ASP A 158 5.32 0.26 -6.39
N ARG A 159 6.19 0.93 -5.64
CA ARG A 159 6.78 0.37 -4.42
C ARG A 159 5.76 0.28 -3.29
N VAL A 160 4.95 1.33 -3.11
CA VAL A 160 3.86 1.32 -2.12
C VAL A 160 2.87 0.21 -2.45
N LEU A 161 2.53 0.03 -3.72
CA LEU A 161 1.65 -1.06 -4.15
C LEU A 161 2.28 -2.43 -3.91
N ALA A 162 3.58 -2.61 -4.17
CA ALA A 162 4.28 -3.84 -3.85
C ALA A 162 4.25 -4.13 -2.34
N ALA A 163 4.46 -3.11 -1.49
CA ALA A 163 4.36 -3.24 -0.05
C ALA A 163 2.93 -3.61 0.39
N PHE A 164 1.90 -3.01 -0.21
CA PHE A 164 0.50 -3.41 0.02
C PHE A 164 0.26 -4.87 -0.35
N VAL A 165 0.84 -5.32 -1.48
CA VAL A 165 0.68 -6.69 -1.95
C VAL A 165 1.30 -7.68 -0.96
N ASP A 166 2.54 -7.42 -0.55
CA ASP A 166 3.27 -8.32 0.35
C ASP A 166 2.65 -8.38 1.76
N ASN A 167 2.19 -7.24 2.29
CA ASN A 167 1.76 -7.13 3.69
C ASN A 167 0.26 -7.35 3.92
N ILE A 168 -0.60 -6.97 2.97
CA ILE A 168 -2.06 -7.04 3.15
C ILE A 168 -2.70 -7.96 2.11
N TRP A 169 -2.38 -7.77 0.82
CA TRP A 169 -3.05 -8.51 -0.25
C TRP A 169 -2.79 -10.02 -0.17
N SER A 170 -1.57 -10.39 0.20
CA SER A 170 -1.13 -11.79 0.37
C SER A 170 -1.97 -12.57 1.39
N GLU A 171 -2.67 -11.87 2.29
CA GLU A 171 -3.51 -12.46 3.35
C GLU A 171 -5.02 -12.32 3.08
N MET A 172 -5.41 -11.81 1.91
CA MET A 172 -6.82 -11.55 1.58
C MET A 172 -7.74 -12.76 1.72
N GLY A 173 -7.23 -13.99 1.62
CA GLY A 173 -8.03 -15.20 1.82
C GLY A 173 -8.82 -15.18 3.15
N ARG A 174 -8.32 -14.48 4.18
CA ARG A 174 -9.00 -14.28 5.47
C ARG A 174 -10.21 -13.34 5.41
N CYS A 175 -10.23 -12.45 4.44
CA CYS A 175 -11.17 -11.32 4.31
C CYS A 175 -12.18 -11.55 3.17
N VAL A 176 -11.75 -12.25 2.12
CA VAL A 176 -12.44 -12.32 0.82
C VAL A 176 -13.86 -12.90 0.91
N ASN A 177 -14.13 -13.81 1.83
CA ASN A 177 -15.47 -14.43 1.93
C ASN A 177 -16.54 -13.45 2.42
N CYS A 178 -16.16 -12.35 3.10
CA CYS A 178 -17.09 -11.33 3.60
C CYS A 178 -17.00 -10.01 2.84
N HIS A 179 -15.83 -9.68 2.27
CA HIS A 179 -15.56 -8.38 1.67
C HIS A 179 -15.48 -8.39 0.14
N HIS A 180 -15.67 -9.55 -0.50
CA HIS A 180 -15.77 -9.67 -1.95
C HIS A 180 -17.23 -9.57 -2.40
N PRO A 181 -17.56 -8.70 -3.37
CA PRO A 181 -18.93 -8.36 -3.76
C PRO A 181 -19.77 -9.54 -4.27
N GLU A 182 -19.12 -10.58 -4.79
CA GLU A 182 -19.81 -11.80 -5.24
C GLU A 182 -19.87 -12.88 -4.16
N ARG A 183 -18.80 -13.05 -3.36
CA ARG A 183 -18.72 -14.15 -2.40
C ARG A 183 -19.59 -13.88 -1.18
N ASN A 184 -19.83 -12.63 -0.83
CA ASN A 184 -20.62 -12.27 0.33
C ASN A 184 -22.13 -12.16 0.05
N ARG A 185 -22.59 -12.35 -1.20
CA ARG A 185 -24.03 -12.27 -1.56
C ARG A 185 -24.92 -13.22 -0.75
N HIS A 186 -24.38 -14.35 -0.33
CA HIS A 186 -25.10 -15.31 0.53
C HIS A 186 -25.52 -14.71 1.89
N GLN A 187 -24.94 -13.59 2.30
CA GLN A 187 -25.28 -12.89 3.54
C GLN A 187 -26.54 -12.03 3.41
N ILE A 188 -27.04 -11.77 2.19
CA ILE A 188 -28.28 -11.01 1.99
C ILE A 188 -29.45 -11.79 2.63
N GLY A 189 -30.22 -11.11 3.47
CA GLY A 189 -31.31 -11.69 4.27
C GLY A 189 -30.85 -12.40 5.54
N GLN A 190 -29.56 -12.72 5.69
CA GLN A 190 -29.03 -13.28 6.94
C GLN A 190 -28.90 -12.20 7.99
N HIS A 191 -29.39 -12.47 9.21
CA HIS A 191 -29.33 -11.53 10.33
C HIS A 191 -29.89 -10.13 10.02
N GLY A 192 -30.86 -10.04 9.09
CA GLY A 192 -31.48 -8.79 8.67
C GLY A 192 -30.64 -7.92 7.72
N LEU A 193 -29.55 -8.45 7.14
CA LEU A 193 -28.72 -7.69 6.20
C LEU A 193 -29.43 -7.49 4.85
N THR A 194 -29.48 -6.25 4.38
CA THR A 194 -29.96 -5.90 3.04
C THR A 194 -28.88 -6.05 1.97
N ALA A 195 -29.26 -5.95 0.69
CA ALA A 195 -28.28 -5.90 -0.40
C ALA A 195 -27.32 -4.70 -0.27
N ASP A 196 -27.82 -3.56 0.22
CA ASP A 196 -27.01 -2.36 0.43
C ASP A 196 -26.04 -2.53 1.60
N ASP A 197 -26.44 -3.21 2.68
CA ASP A 197 -25.53 -3.56 3.79
C ASP A 197 -24.39 -4.47 3.32
N VAL A 198 -24.70 -5.48 2.50
CA VAL A 198 -23.70 -6.41 1.95
C VAL A 198 -22.77 -5.67 0.97
N LYS A 199 -23.30 -4.73 0.20
CA LYS A 199 -22.50 -3.87 -0.68
C LYS A 199 -21.59 -2.94 0.12
N SER A 200 -22.05 -2.36 1.23
CA SER A 200 -21.27 -1.41 2.04
C SER A 200 -20.06 -2.05 2.71
N ILE A 201 -20.14 -3.35 3.06
CA ILE A 201 -19.00 -4.09 3.59
C ILE A 201 -18.04 -4.58 2.50
N SER A 202 -18.37 -4.45 1.21
CA SER A 202 -17.54 -4.93 0.11
C SER A 202 -16.51 -3.90 -0.35
N TRP A 203 -15.26 -4.07 0.08
CA TRP A 203 -14.16 -3.18 -0.31
C TRP A 203 -13.11 -3.84 -1.21
N ILE A 204 -13.15 -5.17 -1.40
CA ILE A 204 -12.21 -5.86 -2.28
C ILE A 204 -12.61 -5.65 -3.74
N LYS A 205 -11.67 -5.16 -4.56
CA LYS A 205 -11.79 -5.13 -6.02
C LYS A 205 -11.12 -6.40 -6.58
N PRO A 206 -11.87 -7.32 -7.21
CA PRO A 206 -11.32 -8.59 -7.67
C PRO A 206 -10.13 -8.40 -8.62
N HIS A 207 -9.04 -9.13 -8.36
CA HIS A 207 -7.82 -9.12 -9.18
C HIS A 207 -7.14 -7.74 -9.35
N ASP A 208 -7.49 -6.76 -8.51
CA ASP A 208 -6.95 -5.40 -8.60
C ASP A 208 -6.52 -4.87 -7.22
N PRO A 209 -5.25 -5.10 -6.82
CA PRO A 209 -4.73 -4.62 -5.54
C PRO A 209 -4.71 -3.09 -5.47
N ALA A 210 -4.47 -2.38 -6.58
CA ALA A 210 -4.43 -0.93 -6.60
C ALA A 210 -5.82 -0.33 -6.37
N ALA A 211 -6.83 -0.85 -7.07
CA ALA A 211 -8.22 -0.42 -6.88
C ALA A 211 -8.76 -0.81 -5.50
N THR A 212 -8.28 -1.91 -4.92
CA THR A 212 -8.61 -2.31 -3.54
C THR A 212 -8.01 -1.36 -2.51
N LEU A 213 -6.72 -1.01 -2.65
CA LEU A 213 -6.08 -0.01 -1.79
C LEU A 213 -6.83 1.32 -1.87
N LYS A 214 -7.17 1.78 -3.08
CA LYS A 214 -7.97 2.99 -3.26
C LYS A 214 -9.33 2.89 -2.56
N GLN A 215 -10.04 1.78 -2.72
CA GLN A 215 -11.34 1.58 -2.08
C GLN A 215 -11.24 1.56 -0.54
N LEU A 216 -10.16 1.02 0.02
CA LEU A 216 -9.90 1.03 1.46
C LEU A 216 -9.72 2.45 2.01
N LEU A 217 -9.04 3.32 1.26
CA LEU A 217 -8.88 4.73 1.59
C LEU A 217 -10.21 5.48 1.46
N ASP A 218 -10.89 5.35 0.31
CA ASP A 218 -12.15 6.02 0.02
C ASP A 218 -13.25 5.68 1.05
N SER A 219 -13.17 4.50 1.66
CA SER A 219 -14.15 4.01 2.64
C SER A 219 -13.74 4.24 4.11
N GLY A 220 -12.60 4.90 4.36
CA GLY A 220 -12.10 5.16 5.72
C GLY A 220 -11.71 3.89 6.49
N ASN A 221 -11.39 2.79 5.78
CA ASN A 221 -10.87 1.58 6.43
C ASN A 221 -9.38 1.70 6.79
N ILE A 222 -8.68 2.67 6.18
CA ILE A 222 -7.35 3.10 6.54
C ILE A 222 -7.47 4.50 7.15
N ASP A 223 -7.04 4.64 8.39
CA ASP A 223 -6.93 5.91 9.09
C ASP A 223 -5.53 6.48 8.82
N THR A 224 -5.48 7.62 8.11
CA THR A 224 -4.22 8.27 7.69
C THR A 224 -3.68 9.26 8.74
N GLU A 225 -4.32 9.35 9.90
CA GLU A 225 -3.82 10.13 11.04
C GLU A 225 -3.34 9.18 12.15
N HIS A 226 -4.11 8.13 12.41
CA HIS A 226 -3.87 7.12 13.44
C HIS A 226 -3.86 5.71 12.85
N PRO A 227 -2.78 5.30 12.15
CA PRO A 227 -2.74 4.05 11.39
C PRO A 227 -3.06 2.80 12.23
N GLU A 228 -2.69 2.78 13.51
CA GLU A 228 -3.01 1.72 14.46
C GLU A 228 -4.50 1.59 14.81
N LEU A 229 -5.28 2.65 14.58
CA LEU A 229 -6.73 2.67 14.78
C LEU A 229 -7.52 2.29 13.52
N SER A 230 -6.83 2.14 12.38
CA SER A 230 -7.44 1.75 11.11
C SER A 230 -8.38 0.54 11.27
N PRO A 231 -9.65 0.64 10.84
CA PRO A 231 -10.58 -0.50 10.86
C PRO A 231 -10.05 -1.75 10.16
N LEU A 232 -9.21 -1.58 9.14
CA LEU A 232 -8.52 -2.66 8.43
C LEU A 232 -7.58 -3.49 9.34
N LEU A 233 -7.08 -2.91 10.43
CA LEU A 233 -6.25 -3.59 11.43
C LEU A 233 -7.08 -4.03 12.64
N THR A 234 -7.83 -3.10 13.23
CA THR A 234 -8.47 -3.30 14.54
C THR A 234 -9.59 -4.34 14.53
N LYS A 235 -10.41 -4.37 13.49
CA LYS A 235 -11.50 -5.35 13.34
C LYS A 235 -10.99 -6.79 13.21
N PRO A 236 -10.11 -7.13 12.24
CA PRO A 236 -9.58 -8.49 12.15
C PRO A 236 -8.67 -8.87 13.32
N ALA A 237 -8.06 -7.91 14.03
CA ALA A 237 -7.32 -8.18 15.26
C ALA A 237 -8.21 -8.45 16.49
N GLY A 238 -9.53 -8.24 16.39
CA GLY A 238 -10.44 -8.33 17.53
C GLY A 238 -10.30 -7.20 18.55
N LEU A 239 -9.68 -6.08 18.15
CA LEU A 239 -9.55 -4.86 18.96
C LEU A 239 -10.77 -3.93 18.83
N SER A 240 -11.67 -4.24 17.89
CA SER A 240 -12.93 -3.55 17.69
C SER A 240 -14.01 -4.55 17.24
N PRO A 241 -15.31 -4.23 17.46
CA PRO A 241 -16.40 -5.12 17.06
C PRO A 241 -16.32 -5.51 15.59
N HIS A 242 -16.29 -6.82 15.35
CA HIS A 242 -16.24 -7.39 14.01
C HIS A 242 -17.15 -8.63 13.95
N LYS A 243 -18.23 -8.56 13.17
CA LYS A 243 -19.21 -9.66 13.06
C LYS A 243 -18.57 -10.98 12.59
N GLY A 244 -17.51 -10.89 11.77
CA GLY A 244 -16.77 -12.06 11.30
C GLY A 244 -15.77 -12.65 12.31
N GLY A 245 -15.69 -12.10 13.52
CA GLY A 245 -14.73 -12.49 14.55
C GLY A 245 -13.27 -12.12 14.22
N PRO A 246 -12.33 -12.32 15.17
CA PRO A 246 -10.92 -12.10 14.93
C PRO A 246 -10.38 -13.04 13.85
N LYS A 247 -9.53 -12.52 12.95
CA LYS A 247 -8.83 -13.26 11.89
C LYS A 247 -7.37 -13.51 12.22
N PHE A 248 -6.79 -12.69 13.08
CA PHE A 248 -5.45 -12.79 13.64
C PHE A 248 -5.42 -12.10 15.01
N LEU A 249 -4.32 -12.24 15.75
CA LEU A 249 -4.15 -11.65 17.08
C LEU A 249 -3.10 -10.54 17.06
N PRO A 250 -3.18 -9.55 17.97
CA PRO A 250 -2.04 -8.68 18.27
C PRO A 250 -0.77 -9.50 18.56
N GLY A 251 0.37 -9.05 18.06
CA GLY A 251 1.63 -9.80 18.13
C GLY A 251 1.85 -10.83 17.03
N SER A 252 0.80 -11.19 16.27
CA SER A 252 0.95 -12.10 15.14
C SER A 252 1.73 -11.48 13.98
N ALA A 253 2.38 -12.31 13.19
CA ALA A 253 3.01 -11.89 11.94
C ALA A 253 2.04 -11.13 11.02
N SER A 254 0.79 -11.59 10.90
CA SER A 254 -0.26 -10.89 10.14
C SER A 254 -0.58 -9.50 10.68
N TYR A 255 -0.71 -9.37 12.00
CA TYR A 255 -0.93 -8.06 12.65
C TYR A 255 0.23 -7.11 12.34
N GLN A 256 1.46 -7.58 12.47
CA GLN A 256 2.67 -6.78 12.21
C GLN A 256 2.79 -6.39 10.73
N ASN A 257 2.46 -7.28 9.79
CA ASN A 257 2.43 -6.96 8.36
C ASN A 257 1.46 -5.80 8.09
N PHE A 258 0.22 -5.89 8.58
CA PHE A 258 -0.80 -4.85 8.39
C PHE A 258 -0.35 -3.53 9.01
N LEU A 259 0.10 -3.55 10.27
CA LEU A 259 0.54 -2.35 10.98
C LEU A 259 1.75 -1.68 10.29
N THR A 260 2.70 -2.48 9.80
CA THR A 260 3.89 -1.98 9.08
C THR A 260 3.46 -1.20 7.83
N PHE A 261 2.59 -1.79 7.01
CA PHE A 261 2.10 -1.12 5.82
C PHE A 261 1.33 0.16 6.15
N LEU A 262 0.42 0.11 7.13
CA LEU A 262 -0.42 1.26 7.49
C LEU A 262 0.42 2.45 7.98
N ARG A 263 1.43 2.19 8.82
CA ARG A 263 2.36 3.22 9.29
C ARG A 263 3.21 3.81 8.16
N ASP A 264 3.81 2.97 7.33
CA ASP A 264 4.63 3.41 6.20
C ASP A 264 3.81 4.21 5.19
N TYR A 265 2.64 3.71 4.80
CA TYR A 265 1.72 4.41 3.90
C TYR A 265 1.34 5.80 4.43
N THR A 266 1.00 5.88 5.72
CA THR A 266 0.61 7.13 6.38
C THR A 266 1.79 8.10 6.47
N ALA A 267 2.97 7.62 6.81
CA ALA A 267 4.19 8.44 6.84
C ALA A 267 4.55 9.00 5.45
N ILE A 268 4.34 8.21 4.38
CA ILE A 268 4.52 8.68 3.00
C ILE A 268 3.51 9.78 2.67
N GLN A 269 2.22 9.56 2.93
CA GLN A 269 1.15 10.54 2.66
C GLN A 269 1.38 11.86 3.39
N ASN A 270 1.81 11.79 4.65
CA ASN A 270 2.04 12.96 5.48
C ASN A 270 3.39 13.64 5.23
N GLY A 271 4.19 13.14 4.27
CA GLY A 271 5.51 13.68 3.95
C GLY A 271 6.48 13.57 5.11
N SER A 272 6.34 12.57 5.98
CA SER A 272 7.18 12.41 7.18
C SER A 272 8.64 12.06 6.85
N TYR A 273 8.90 11.54 5.65
CA TYR A 273 10.25 11.19 5.19
C TYR A 273 10.88 12.38 4.47
N GLN A 274 11.87 13.02 5.09
CA GLN A 274 12.61 14.15 4.54
C GLN A 274 14.06 13.80 4.20
N LYS A 275 14.61 12.79 4.90
CA LYS A 275 15.99 12.30 4.78
C LYS A 275 15.99 10.78 4.65
N SER A 276 17.08 10.23 4.13
CA SER A 276 17.25 8.77 4.02
C SER A 276 17.21 8.05 5.39
N THR A 277 17.64 8.73 6.45
CA THR A 277 17.58 8.23 7.84
C THR A 277 16.19 8.24 8.45
N ASP A 278 15.22 8.91 7.81
CA ASP A 278 13.83 8.92 8.28
C ASP A 278 13.08 7.67 7.79
N LEU A 279 13.61 7.00 6.76
CA LEU A 279 13.00 5.80 6.19
C LEU A 279 12.94 4.66 7.20
N PRO A 280 11.90 3.82 7.15
CA PRO A 280 11.84 2.66 8.03
C PRO A 280 12.99 1.70 7.72
N ASP A 281 13.43 0.97 8.73
CA ASP A 281 14.40 -0.11 8.54
C ASP A 281 13.87 -1.09 7.48
N PRO A 282 14.73 -1.54 6.54
CA PRO A 282 14.32 -2.53 5.56
C PRO A 282 13.77 -3.78 6.24
N GLN A 283 12.64 -4.29 5.76
CA GLN A 283 12.13 -5.59 6.22
C GLN A 283 13.19 -6.67 5.99
N THR A 284 13.65 -7.27 7.08
CA THR A 284 14.70 -8.30 7.04
C THR A 284 14.14 -9.70 6.79
N GLU A 285 12.84 -9.92 7.01
CA GLU A 285 12.14 -11.19 6.88
C GLU A 285 10.79 -10.98 6.17
N ILE A 286 10.48 -11.80 5.15
CA ILE A 286 9.12 -11.89 4.61
C ILE A 286 8.27 -12.86 5.41
N ARG A 287 6.96 -12.63 5.47
CA ARG A 287 6.00 -13.48 6.17
C ARG A 287 4.75 -13.64 5.32
N LEU A 288 4.57 -14.81 4.72
CA LEU A 288 3.50 -15.06 3.75
C LEU A 288 2.59 -16.19 4.22
N LEU A 289 1.28 -16.03 4.05
CA LEU A 289 0.29 -17.04 4.42
C LEU A 289 0.42 -18.27 3.51
N SER A 290 0.62 -19.46 4.09
CA SER A 290 0.86 -20.69 3.31
C SER A 290 -0.38 -21.50 2.97
N GLU A 291 -1.54 -21.12 3.50
CA GLU A 291 -2.76 -21.95 3.55
C GLU A 291 -2.60 -23.33 4.23
N GLN A 292 -1.38 -23.74 4.59
CA GLN A 292 -1.11 -25.00 5.29
C GLN A 292 -1.47 -24.82 6.77
N GLN A 293 -2.25 -25.76 7.29
CA GLN A 293 -2.80 -25.70 8.64
C GLN A 293 -2.01 -26.58 9.59
N LEU A 294 -1.69 -26.05 10.78
CA LEU A 294 -1.15 -26.84 11.89
C LEU A 294 -2.18 -26.86 13.01
N ARG A 295 -2.39 -28.04 13.59
CA ARG A 295 -3.20 -28.28 14.78
C ARG A 295 -2.34 -28.91 15.87
N ILE A 296 -2.40 -28.36 17.08
CA ILE A 296 -1.79 -28.94 18.28
C ILE A 296 -2.92 -29.38 19.21
N THR A 297 -2.87 -30.63 19.67
CA THR A 297 -3.88 -31.22 20.56
C THR A 297 -3.28 -31.60 21.91
N ASN A 298 -4.13 -31.87 22.92
CA ASN A 298 -3.73 -32.25 24.28
C ASN A 298 -2.87 -31.19 24.98
N ILE A 299 -3.15 -29.90 24.71
CA ILE A 299 -2.44 -28.79 25.34
C ILE A 299 -2.83 -28.75 26.83
N PRO A 300 -1.87 -28.67 27.77
CA PRO A 300 -2.19 -28.63 29.20
C PRO A 300 -3.22 -27.54 29.55
N ALA A 301 -4.25 -27.92 30.32
CA ALA A 301 -5.37 -27.03 30.67
C ALA A 301 -4.95 -25.69 31.30
N ARG A 302 -3.78 -25.65 31.97
CA ARG A 302 -3.21 -24.42 32.53
C ARG A 302 -2.86 -23.35 31.47
N TYR A 303 -2.81 -23.71 30.19
CA TYR A 303 -2.59 -22.77 29.09
C TYR A 303 -3.89 -22.36 28.38
N ASN A 304 -5.06 -22.82 28.84
CA ASN A 304 -6.35 -22.50 28.25
C ASN A 304 -6.56 -20.98 28.15
N GLY A 305 -6.99 -20.51 26.97
CA GLY A 305 -7.26 -19.09 26.70
C GLY A 305 -6.01 -18.21 26.48
N MET A 306 -4.82 -18.72 26.78
CA MET A 306 -3.54 -18.01 26.56
C MET A 306 -3.17 -17.98 25.08
N THR A 307 -2.33 -17.03 24.71
CA THR A 307 -1.74 -16.96 23.37
C THR A 307 -0.59 -17.95 23.27
N LEU A 308 -0.65 -18.81 22.25
CA LEU A 308 0.40 -19.76 21.90
C LEU A 308 1.00 -19.37 20.55
N GLN A 309 2.32 -19.24 20.53
CA GLN A 309 3.12 -19.04 19.32
C GLN A 309 3.89 -20.32 19.02
N ILE A 310 3.98 -20.65 17.73
CA ILE A 310 4.93 -21.64 17.24
C ILE A 310 5.93 -21.03 16.26
N ASN A 311 7.15 -21.53 16.31
CA ASN A 311 8.18 -21.31 15.30
C ASN A 311 8.62 -22.66 14.75
N LEU A 312 8.64 -22.79 13.42
CA LEU A 312 9.09 -23.98 12.71
C LEU A 312 10.51 -23.75 12.21
N HIS A 313 11.42 -24.65 12.55
CA HIS A 313 12.81 -24.66 12.08
C HIS A 313 13.04 -25.93 11.26
N ARG A 314 13.50 -25.80 10.02
CA ARG A 314 13.75 -26.97 9.17
C ARG A 314 14.89 -27.78 9.75
N ILE A 315 14.70 -29.09 9.89
CA ILE A 315 15.76 -30.00 10.30
C ILE A 315 16.56 -30.38 9.06
N ASP A 316 17.85 -30.08 9.08
CA ASP A 316 18.73 -30.43 7.99
C ASP A 316 18.91 -31.95 7.91
N PRO A 317 18.69 -32.57 6.73
CA PRO A 317 18.67 -34.03 6.61
C PRO A 317 20.05 -34.68 6.85
N VAL A 318 21.15 -33.93 6.73
CA VAL A 318 22.51 -34.44 6.89
C VAL A 318 22.96 -34.29 8.34
N SER A 319 22.96 -33.07 8.86
CA SER A 319 23.41 -32.74 10.22
C SER A 319 22.41 -33.11 11.32
N LYS A 320 21.15 -33.40 10.96
CA LYS A 320 20.03 -33.66 11.88
C LYS A 320 19.76 -32.52 12.87
N SER A 321 20.31 -31.33 12.62
CA SER A 321 20.14 -30.15 13.46
C SER A 321 19.06 -29.23 12.88
N PRO A 322 18.27 -28.54 13.73
CA PRO A 322 17.35 -27.51 13.28
C PRO A 322 18.12 -26.30 12.71
N SER A 323 17.57 -25.66 11.68
CA SER A 323 18.11 -24.43 11.13
C SER A 323 18.08 -23.31 12.15
N SER A 324 19.11 -22.46 12.17
CA SER A 324 19.13 -21.24 12.98
C SER A 324 18.00 -20.29 12.57
N GLU A 325 17.71 -20.21 11.26
CA GLU A 325 16.61 -19.42 10.73
C GLU A 325 15.27 -20.14 10.91
N ARG A 326 14.23 -19.38 11.24
CA ARG A 326 12.85 -19.85 11.21
C ARG A 326 12.37 -20.02 9.75
N TRP A 327 11.55 -21.03 9.53
CA TRP A 327 10.91 -21.36 8.26
C TRP A 327 9.42 -21.05 8.22
N ALA A 328 8.76 -21.09 9.37
CA ALA A 328 7.38 -20.64 9.49
C ALA A 328 7.05 -20.24 10.92
N THR A 329 5.94 -19.52 11.08
CA THR A 329 5.39 -19.17 12.39
C THR A 329 3.87 -19.25 12.38
N GLY A 330 3.27 -19.38 13.56
CA GLY A 330 1.83 -19.28 13.74
C GLY A 330 1.51 -18.80 15.15
N ILE A 331 0.49 -17.94 15.28
CA ILE A 331 0.03 -17.43 16.56
C ILE A 331 -1.50 -17.53 16.63
N SER A 332 -2.02 -18.13 17.70
CA SER A 332 -3.44 -18.24 17.98
C SER A 332 -3.67 -18.48 19.48
N ARG A 333 -4.93 -18.45 19.92
CA ARG A 333 -5.29 -18.78 21.31
C ARG A 333 -5.45 -20.29 21.48
N VAL A 334 -5.11 -20.78 22.68
CA VAL A 334 -5.48 -22.14 23.10
C VAL A 334 -6.98 -22.17 23.38
N ASN A 335 -7.72 -22.98 22.65
CA ASN A 335 -9.13 -23.23 22.89
C ASN A 335 -9.30 -24.03 24.19
N ALA A 336 -10.03 -23.45 25.14
CA ALA A 336 -10.20 -24.01 26.48
C ALA A 336 -11.08 -25.26 26.52
N GLU A 337 -12.07 -25.36 25.62
CA GLU A 337 -13.07 -26.42 25.63
C GLU A 337 -12.49 -27.77 25.21
N ASN A 338 -11.48 -27.76 24.34
CA ASN A 338 -10.91 -28.96 23.75
C ASN A 338 -9.38 -28.99 23.74
N GLN A 339 -8.73 -28.09 24.49
CA GLN A 339 -7.27 -28.07 24.68
C GLN A 339 -6.50 -28.09 23.35
N LEU A 340 -6.99 -27.30 22.39
CA LEU A 340 -6.53 -27.28 21.01
C LEU A 340 -5.93 -25.92 20.66
N TRP A 341 -4.94 -25.93 19.78
CA TRP A 341 -4.51 -24.76 19.04
C TRP A 341 -4.53 -25.09 17.56
N GLN A 342 -5.06 -24.20 16.72
CA GLN A 342 -5.03 -24.38 15.27
C GLN A 342 -4.89 -23.03 14.58
N ASN A 343 -4.03 -22.99 13.56
CA ASN A 343 -3.87 -21.83 12.70
C ASN A 343 -3.27 -22.25 11.36
N PRO A 344 -3.56 -21.56 10.25
CA PRO A 344 -2.62 -21.51 9.14
C PRO A 344 -1.25 -21.02 9.61
N ILE A 345 -0.19 -21.60 9.10
CA ILE A 345 1.17 -21.09 9.31
C ILE A 345 1.49 -20.01 8.28
N LEU A 346 2.39 -19.10 8.65
CA LEU A 346 3.01 -18.16 7.73
C LEU A 346 4.43 -18.63 7.47
N VAL A 347 4.80 -18.85 6.21
CA VAL A 347 6.18 -19.13 5.84
C VAL A 347 7.04 -17.89 6.02
N THR A 348 8.27 -18.09 6.48
CA THR A 348 9.22 -17.02 6.76
C THR A 348 10.56 -17.24 6.07
N ALA A 349 11.17 -16.16 5.59
CA ALA A 349 12.50 -16.20 4.99
C ALA A 349 13.18 -14.82 5.05
N PRO A 350 14.52 -14.73 5.14
CA PRO A 350 15.23 -13.48 4.95
C PRO A 350 14.82 -12.83 3.63
N ALA A 351 14.49 -11.54 3.65
CA ALA A 351 13.79 -10.89 2.54
C ALA A 351 14.55 -10.90 1.20
N ALA A 352 15.88 -10.89 1.27
CA ALA A 352 16.79 -10.94 0.13
C ALA A 352 17.28 -12.35 -0.23
N SER A 353 16.73 -13.41 0.39
CA SER A 353 17.16 -14.79 0.14
C SER A 353 16.46 -15.42 -1.07
N PRO A 354 17.09 -16.40 -1.75
CA PRO A 354 16.41 -17.22 -2.77
C PRO A 354 15.17 -17.95 -2.23
N ARG A 355 15.13 -18.21 -0.91
CA ARG A 355 13.97 -18.80 -0.24
C ARG A 355 12.77 -17.84 -0.25
N ALA A 356 13.00 -16.54 -0.07
CA ALA A 356 11.94 -15.54 -0.16
C ALA A 356 11.33 -15.48 -1.57
N ASP A 357 12.16 -15.52 -2.61
CA ASP A 357 11.67 -15.53 -4.01
C ASP A 357 10.85 -16.77 -4.35
N ARG A 358 11.20 -17.93 -3.79
CA ARG A 358 10.38 -19.14 -3.90
C ARG A 358 9.05 -18.98 -3.19
N PHE A 359 9.04 -18.47 -1.95
CA PHE A 359 7.81 -18.30 -1.19
C PHE A 359 6.86 -17.25 -1.78
N ARG A 360 7.37 -16.18 -2.41
CA ARG A 360 6.53 -15.22 -3.16
C ARG A 360 5.80 -15.88 -4.33
N LYS A 361 6.38 -16.92 -4.94
CA LYS A 361 5.76 -17.68 -6.04
C LYS A 361 4.82 -18.77 -5.54
N SER A 362 5.19 -19.43 -4.44
CA SER A 362 4.43 -20.50 -3.80
C SER A 362 4.73 -20.50 -2.31
N PRO A 363 3.84 -19.95 -1.47
CA PRO A 363 4.11 -19.74 -0.05
C PRO A 363 3.99 -21.05 0.76
N LEU A 364 4.38 -22.20 0.21
CA LEU A 364 4.22 -23.51 0.85
C LEU A 364 5.53 -23.98 1.49
N LEU A 365 5.46 -24.53 2.71
CA LEU A 365 6.54 -25.32 3.26
C LEU A 365 6.76 -26.59 2.43
N PRO A 366 8.02 -26.96 2.13
CA PRO A 366 8.37 -28.26 1.59
C PRO A 366 7.97 -29.43 2.51
N ALA A 367 7.75 -30.60 1.92
CA ALA A 367 7.45 -31.85 2.63
C ALA A 367 8.70 -32.43 3.30
N GLU A 368 9.12 -31.83 4.41
CA GLU A 368 10.36 -32.15 5.11
C GLU A 368 10.13 -32.28 6.63
N GLN A 369 11.22 -32.44 7.40
CA GLN A 369 11.19 -32.46 8.86
C GLN A 369 11.39 -31.06 9.44
N TYR A 370 10.62 -30.74 10.47
CA TYR A 370 10.69 -29.46 11.17
C TYR A 370 10.68 -29.67 12.68
N GLU A 371 11.54 -28.94 13.38
CA GLU A 371 11.42 -28.70 14.81
C GLU A 371 10.34 -27.64 15.04
N VAL A 372 9.36 -27.96 15.88
CA VAL A 372 8.32 -27.06 16.35
C VAL A 372 8.72 -26.56 17.73
N ARG A 373 9.02 -25.26 17.84
CA ARG A 373 9.24 -24.59 19.13
C ARG A 373 7.94 -23.94 19.57
N ILE A 374 7.45 -24.28 20.76
CA ILE A 374 6.15 -23.87 21.28
C ILE A 374 6.33 -22.91 22.45
N PHE A 375 5.82 -21.68 22.29
CA PHE A 375 5.91 -20.61 23.26
C PHE A 375 4.53 -20.24 23.80
N ILE A 376 4.42 -19.92 25.09
CA ILE A 376 3.18 -19.46 25.73
C ILE A 376 3.38 -18.05 26.28
N ASP A 377 2.51 -17.14 25.88
CA ASP A 377 2.47 -15.78 26.41
C ASP A 377 1.72 -15.73 27.75
N GLN A 378 2.43 -16.04 28.83
CA GLN A 378 1.85 -16.07 30.17
C GLN A 378 1.58 -14.68 30.76
N GLN A 379 2.19 -13.63 30.21
CA GLN A 379 2.11 -12.26 30.74
C GLN A 379 1.35 -11.30 29.81
N ASP A 380 0.72 -11.80 28.76
CA ASP A 380 -0.01 -11.04 27.75
C ASP A 380 0.90 -9.97 27.08
N GLN A 381 2.17 -10.31 26.88
CA GLN A 381 3.21 -9.46 26.32
C GLN A 381 2.85 -9.03 24.90
N LEU A 382 2.37 -9.96 24.07
CA LEU A 382 2.02 -9.71 22.67
C LEU A 382 0.79 -8.80 22.52
N ARG A 383 -0.09 -8.76 23.52
CA ARG A 383 -1.20 -7.81 23.52
C ARG A 383 -0.76 -6.42 23.96
N LYS A 384 0.11 -6.34 24.98
CA LYS A 384 0.63 -5.07 25.52
C LYS A 384 1.63 -4.41 24.57
N ASN A 385 2.44 -5.21 23.91
CA ASN A 385 3.42 -4.79 22.91
C ASN A 385 3.36 -5.72 21.68
N PRO A 386 2.44 -5.44 20.73
CA PRO A 386 2.24 -6.26 19.53
C PRO A 386 3.42 -6.35 18.56
N GLU A 387 4.47 -5.56 18.77
CA GLU A 387 5.69 -5.58 17.96
C GLU A 387 6.80 -6.41 18.63
N SER A 388 6.61 -6.80 19.89
CA SER A 388 7.54 -7.66 20.61
C SER A 388 7.52 -9.10 20.08
N GLN A 389 8.58 -9.84 20.41
CA GLN A 389 8.63 -11.29 20.25
C GLN A 389 8.63 -11.93 21.63
N LEU A 390 8.03 -13.12 21.75
CA LEU A 390 8.13 -13.88 22.98
C LEU A 390 9.59 -14.30 23.21
N PRO A 391 10.12 -14.10 24.43
CA PRO A 391 11.49 -14.48 24.75
C PRO A 391 11.64 -16.01 24.84
N ASP A 392 12.88 -16.50 24.80
CA ASP A 392 13.18 -17.93 24.97
C ASP A 392 12.70 -18.48 26.32
N SER A 393 12.59 -17.64 27.35
CA SER A 393 12.00 -18.02 28.65
C SER A 393 10.52 -18.39 28.56
N SER A 394 9.84 -18.03 27.47
CA SER A 394 8.45 -18.43 27.19
C SER A 394 8.34 -19.76 26.44
N LEU A 395 9.47 -20.38 26.05
CA LEU A 395 9.49 -21.71 25.42
C LEU A 395 9.06 -22.77 26.45
N VAL A 396 7.98 -23.49 26.16
CA VAL A 396 7.42 -24.50 27.07
C VAL A 396 7.57 -25.94 26.58
N ALA A 397 7.85 -26.12 25.29
CA ALA A 397 8.00 -27.44 24.66
C ALA A 397 8.67 -27.32 23.28
N THR A 398 9.32 -28.41 22.87
CA THR A 398 9.79 -28.64 21.50
C THR A 398 9.27 -29.98 21.00
N ALA A 399 9.02 -30.09 19.70
CA ALA A 399 8.60 -31.33 19.06
C ALA A 399 9.17 -31.44 17.63
N VAL A 400 9.13 -32.64 17.06
CA VAL A 400 9.47 -32.84 15.65
C VAL A 400 8.22 -33.23 14.88
N ILE A 401 8.05 -32.62 13.71
CA ILE A 401 6.97 -32.93 12.79
C ILE A 401 7.52 -33.23 11.40
N HIS A 402 6.90 -34.20 10.73
CA HIS A 402 7.30 -34.66 9.40
C HIS A 402 6.09 -34.81 8.51
N GLY A 403 6.22 -34.48 7.22
CA GLY A 403 5.34 -35.01 6.19
C GLY A 403 4.94 -34.00 5.15
N ASP A 404 4.05 -34.42 4.28
CA ASP A 404 3.48 -33.61 3.21
C ASP A 404 2.47 -32.59 3.78
N TRP A 405 2.81 -31.30 3.68
CA TRP A 405 1.97 -30.20 4.16
C TRP A 405 1.05 -29.74 3.03
N LYS A 406 -0.14 -30.32 2.95
CA LYS A 406 -1.11 -29.95 1.91
C LYS A 406 -1.73 -28.58 2.21
N PRO A 407 -1.89 -27.69 1.20
CA PRO A 407 -2.59 -26.43 1.38
C PRO A 407 -4.10 -26.64 1.54
N GLY A 408 -4.76 -25.65 2.14
CA GLY A 408 -6.21 -25.59 2.29
C GLY A 408 -6.75 -26.33 3.52
N TYR A 409 -8.07 -26.38 3.63
CA TYR A 409 -8.79 -27.04 4.73
C TYR A 409 -8.94 -28.55 4.48
N GLN A 410 -7.83 -29.22 4.20
CA GLN A 410 -7.68 -30.67 4.34
C GLN A 410 -7.38 -30.97 5.82
N PRO A 411 -7.51 -32.22 6.34
CA PRO A 411 -7.21 -32.44 7.75
C PRO A 411 -5.85 -31.81 8.09
N PRO A 412 -5.80 -30.89 9.06
CA PRO A 412 -4.61 -30.11 9.32
C PRO A 412 -3.48 -31.04 9.71
N ARG A 413 -2.24 -30.58 9.58
CA ARG A 413 -1.13 -31.32 10.16
C ARG A 413 -1.33 -31.37 11.68
N ILE A 414 -1.43 -32.56 12.26
CA ILE A 414 -1.68 -32.74 13.70
C ILE A 414 -0.35 -33.00 14.42
N LEU A 415 -0.15 -32.27 15.51
CA LEU A 415 0.90 -32.47 16.50
C LEU A 415 0.24 -32.69 17.87
N GLN A 416 0.66 -33.70 18.62
CA GLN A 416 0.30 -33.79 20.03
C GLN A 416 1.26 -32.93 20.85
N PHE A 417 0.73 -32.16 21.79
CA PHE A 417 1.57 -31.39 22.71
C PHE A 417 2.51 -32.35 23.45
N PRO A 418 3.84 -32.12 23.46
CA PRO A 418 4.79 -33.02 24.09
C PRO A 418 4.47 -33.18 25.58
N ALA A 419 4.48 -34.43 26.07
CA ALA A 419 4.42 -34.67 27.50
C ALA A 419 5.60 -33.97 28.16
N GLN A 420 5.35 -33.15 29.17
CA GLN A 420 6.43 -32.57 29.94
C GLN A 420 7.07 -33.68 30.75
N THR A 421 8.37 -33.91 30.56
CA THR A 421 9.15 -34.70 31.50
C THR A 421 9.09 -33.98 32.85
N PRO A 422 8.64 -34.66 33.92
CA PRO A 422 8.42 -34.04 35.23
C PRO A 422 9.67 -33.40 35.83
#